data_AF-A0A836WLE2-F1
#
_entry.id   AF-A0A836WLE2-F1
#
_cell.length_a   1.000
_cell.length_b   1.000
_cell.length_c   1.000
_cell.angle_alpha   90.00
_cell.angle_beta   90.00
_cell.angle_gamma   90.00
#
_symmetry.space_group_name_H-M   'P 1'
#
loop_
_entity.id
_entity.type
_entity.pdbx_description
1 polymer ?
#
loop_
_entity_poly.entity_id
_entity_poly.type
_entity_poly.pdbx_seq_one_letter_code
_entity_poly.pdbx_strand_id
1 'polypeptide(L)'
;MCRQGVSSRKHSKDISACRTARGRKELHRGSRPTALSGQSAAPGAASLRFAAGRQLTRVLYCPVRERLSTVAVNGRTYDLDLREDRSLADVLRSELGLTGTKIGCGEGVCGACTVIMNGRAVRSCRIPASRAAGAAIETIEGLAGMDGRLHPLQEAFIRHGAVQCGFCTPGMIMAAKALIDQHRARGTTPGEGEVRRRLKGNFCRCTGYHAIVRAVLDAAGVPVDPVVPAVRPGRYIGSPLPRKDAIDKVTGRALYADDLHFPGMLYAAVRRAGIPHARIVSVDTR
;
A
#
# COMPACT_ATOMS: atom_id res chain seq x y z
N MET A 1 -15.09 -22.72 -50.70
CA MET A 1 -14.84 -21.98 -51.94
C MET A 1 -14.85 -20.49 -51.60
N CYS A 2 -13.65 -19.94 -51.35
CA CYS A 2 -12.94 -18.95 -52.19
C CYS A 2 -13.41 -17.51 -51.94
N ARG A 3 -12.62 -16.68 -51.23
CA ARG A 3 -11.46 -15.85 -51.72
C ARG A 3 -11.98 -14.67 -52.57
N GLN A 4 -11.56 -13.41 -52.49
CA GLN A 4 -10.44 -12.58 -51.98
C GLN A 4 -10.95 -11.10 -52.11
N GLY A 5 -10.36 -10.00 -51.66
CA GLY A 5 -9.08 -9.63 -51.05
C GLY A 5 -9.17 -8.17 -50.51
N VAL A 6 -8.46 -7.80 -49.44
CA VAL A 6 -7.12 -7.18 -49.37
C VAL A 6 -7.00 -5.73 -49.89
N SER A 7 -6.84 -4.79 -48.94
CA SER A 7 -5.91 -3.65 -48.97
C SER A 7 -5.86 -3.11 -47.52
N SER A 8 -4.84 -3.29 -46.67
CA SER A 8 -3.40 -3.01 -46.71
C SER A 8 -3.02 -1.52 -46.71
N ARG A 9 -3.03 -0.90 -45.51
CA ARG A 9 -2.01 0.12 -45.16
C ARG A 9 -1.39 -0.19 -43.81
N LYS A 10 -0.10 -0.46 -43.88
CA LYS A 10 0.85 -0.70 -42.80
C LYS A 10 1.22 0.65 -42.18
N HIS A 11 1.31 0.73 -40.86
CA HIS A 11 2.31 1.57 -40.19
C HIS A 11 3.24 0.63 -39.43
N SER A 12 4.46 0.57 -39.93
CA SER A 12 5.54 -0.30 -39.49
C SER A 12 6.39 0.41 -38.44
N LYS A 13 6.68 -0.34 -37.38
CA LYS A 13 7.98 -0.50 -36.71
C LYS A 13 8.66 0.76 -36.16
N ASP A 14 8.80 0.78 -34.83
CA ASP A 14 10.13 0.74 -34.22
C ASP A 14 10.07 0.03 -32.85
N ILE A 15 10.30 -1.28 -32.88
CA ILE A 15 10.72 -2.07 -31.73
C ILE A 15 12.09 -2.60 -32.10
N SER A 16 13.13 -1.96 -31.58
CA SER A 16 14.52 -2.40 -31.74
C SER A 16 15.15 -2.64 -30.37
N ALA A 17 15.31 -3.94 -30.08
CA ALA A 17 16.44 -4.56 -29.38
C ALA A 17 16.75 -4.17 -27.92
N CYS A 18 16.14 -4.90 -26.97
CA CYS A 18 16.80 -5.22 -25.70
C CYS A 18 17.31 -6.67 -25.81
N ARG A 19 18.55 -6.84 -26.31
CA ARG A 19 19.24 -8.13 -26.31
C ARG A 19 19.81 -8.38 -24.92
N THR A 20 19.42 -9.50 -24.34
CA THR A 20 20.00 -10.12 -23.15
C THR A 20 21.45 -10.51 -23.42
N ALA A 21 22.39 -9.90 -22.69
CA ALA A 21 23.76 -10.38 -22.59
C ALA A 21 23.93 -11.12 -21.25
N ARG A 22 23.82 -12.46 -21.29
CA ARG A 22 24.41 -13.33 -20.27
C ARG A 22 25.93 -13.28 -20.45
N GLY A 23 26.63 -12.70 -19.48
CA GLY A 23 28.09 -12.73 -19.39
C GLY A 23 28.53 -13.48 -18.14
N ARG A 24 28.85 -14.77 -18.30
CA ARG A 24 29.53 -15.62 -17.32
C ARG A 24 31.04 -15.44 -17.57
N LYS A 25 31.81 -15.02 -16.57
CA LYS A 25 33.29 -15.13 -16.52
C LYS A 25 33.65 -15.46 -15.07
N GLU A 26 33.79 -16.74 -14.72
CA GLU A 26 35.05 -17.51 -14.72
C GLU A 26 36.12 -16.91 -13.80
N LEU A 27 36.28 -17.59 -12.66
CA LEU A 27 37.39 -17.43 -11.72
C LEU A 27 38.68 -17.93 -12.39
N HIS A 28 39.68 -17.07 -12.51
CA HIS A 28 41.06 -17.52 -12.70
C HIS A 28 41.79 -17.57 -11.36
N ARG A 29 42.13 -18.80 -10.97
CA ARG A 29 43.20 -19.14 -10.03
C ARG A 29 44.56 -18.86 -10.69
N GLY A 30 45.45 -18.22 -9.95
CA GLY A 30 46.90 -18.15 -10.24
C GLY A 30 47.60 -17.67 -8.97
N SER A 31 48.04 -18.60 -8.13
CA SER A 31 49.44 -19.01 -7.93
C SER A 31 50.29 -17.99 -7.17
N ARG A 32 50.53 -18.33 -5.89
CA ARG A 32 51.54 -17.74 -5.01
C ARG A 32 52.95 -17.92 -5.59
N PRO A 33 53.88 -16.98 -5.34
CA PRO A 33 55.24 -17.34 -5.04
C PRO A 33 55.60 -17.00 -3.59
N THR A 34 56.42 -17.88 -3.04
CA THR A 34 57.03 -17.90 -1.71
C THR A 34 58.08 -16.79 -1.53
N ALA A 35 58.34 -16.51 -0.25
CA ALA A 35 59.20 -15.48 0.28
C ALA A 35 60.68 -15.56 -0.14
N LEU A 36 61.36 -14.42 -0.07
CA LEU A 36 62.74 -14.32 0.43
C LEU A 36 62.99 -12.90 1.00
N SER A 37 63.84 -12.91 2.01
CA SER A 37 64.32 -11.90 2.95
C SER A 37 64.88 -10.58 2.39
N GLY A 38 64.78 -9.52 3.20
CA GLY A 38 65.98 -8.78 3.63
C GLY A 38 66.20 -7.36 3.12
N GLN A 39 66.06 -6.43 4.07
CA GLN A 39 66.88 -5.22 4.28
C GLN A 39 66.54 -3.89 3.55
N SER A 40 66.80 -2.86 4.35
CA SER A 40 66.54 -1.43 4.26
C SER A 40 67.44 -0.66 3.29
N ALA A 41 66.89 0.39 2.66
CA ALA A 41 67.41 1.77 2.66
C ALA A 41 66.74 2.62 1.55
N ALA A 42 66.24 3.80 1.92
CA ALA A 42 66.10 4.96 1.02
C ALA A 42 67.50 5.61 0.85
N PRO A 43 67.80 6.51 -0.12
CA PRO A 43 66.90 7.41 -0.84
C PRO A 43 67.21 7.61 -2.35
N GLY A 44 66.37 8.39 -3.05
CA GLY A 44 66.72 8.91 -4.38
C GLY A 44 65.52 9.38 -5.19
N ALA A 45 65.31 10.69 -5.26
CA ALA A 45 64.29 11.32 -6.06
C ALA A 45 64.53 11.06 -7.57
N ALA A 46 63.63 10.32 -8.20
CA ALA A 46 63.53 10.21 -9.64
C ALA A 46 62.13 10.64 -10.07
N SER A 47 62.07 11.80 -10.72
CA SER A 47 60.86 12.36 -11.32
C SER A 47 60.40 11.47 -12.50
N LEU A 48 59.42 10.60 -12.25
CA LEU A 48 58.70 9.88 -13.30
C LEU A 48 57.46 10.67 -13.68
N ARG A 49 57.54 11.32 -14.85
CA ARG A 49 56.39 11.86 -15.58
C ARG A 49 55.48 10.69 -15.99
N PHE A 50 54.40 10.45 -15.26
CA PHE A 50 53.34 9.55 -15.73
C PHE A 50 52.36 10.32 -16.60
N ALA A 51 52.27 9.85 -17.85
CA ALA A 51 51.37 10.34 -18.86
C ALA A 51 49.91 10.33 -18.39
N ALA A 52 49.25 11.44 -18.68
CA ALA A 52 47.81 11.61 -18.56
C ALA A 52 47.06 10.51 -19.34
N GLY A 53 46.00 9.96 -18.75
CA GLY A 53 45.12 9.05 -19.48
C GLY A 53 44.33 8.07 -18.64
N ARG A 54 43.62 8.54 -17.60
CA ARG A 54 42.45 7.79 -17.10
C ARG A 54 41.25 8.72 -17.17
N GLN A 55 40.46 8.57 -18.23
CA GLN A 55 39.12 9.11 -18.31
C GLN A 55 38.34 8.60 -17.10
N LEU A 56 38.12 9.50 -16.14
CA LEU A 56 37.07 9.34 -15.15
C LEU A 56 35.77 9.26 -15.95
N THR A 57 35.22 8.06 -16.11
CA THR A 57 33.85 7.89 -16.56
C THR A 57 32.97 8.53 -15.51
N ARG A 58 32.64 9.80 -15.74
CA ARG A 58 31.62 10.53 -15.00
C ARG A 58 30.34 9.76 -15.21
N VAL A 59 29.98 8.90 -14.26
CA VAL A 59 28.62 8.35 -14.16
C VAL A 59 27.75 9.58 -14.03
N LEU A 60 27.15 9.99 -15.14
CA LEU A 60 26.15 11.03 -15.16
C LEU A 60 24.99 10.45 -14.36
N TYR A 61 24.95 10.79 -13.07
CA TYR A 61 23.74 10.72 -12.28
C TYR A 61 22.73 11.58 -13.03
N CYS A 62 21.84 10.94 -13.80
CA CYS A 62 20.72 11.63 -14.40
C CYS A 62 19.85 12.05 -13.23
N PRO A 63 19.73 13.36 -12.90
CA PRO A 63 18.81 13.78 -11.87
C PRO A 63 17.43 13.32 -12.32
N VAL A 64 16.80 12.45 -11.53
CA VAL A 64 15.41 12.08 -11.75
C VAL A 64 14.64 13.39 -11.64
N ARG A 65 14.25 13.96 -12.78
CA ARG A 65 13.31 15.09 -12.78
C ARG A 65 12.08 14.60 -12.04
N GLU A 66 11.76 15.24 -10.93
CA GLU A 66 10.51 15.03 -10.18
C GLU A 66 9.35 15.21 -11.15
N ARG A 67 8.85 14.09 -11.68
CA ARG A 67 7.74 14.11 -12.63
C ARG A 67 6.48 14.02 -11.80
N LEU A 68 6.09 15.16 -11.25
CA LEU A 68 4.79 15.30 -10.61
C LEU A 68 3.71 14.84 -11.60
N SER A 69 2.86 13.95 -11.10
CA SER A 69 1.77 13.37 -11.86
C SER A 69 0.47 13.68 -11.12
N THR A 70 -0.51 14.13 -11.88
CA THR A 70 -1.81 14.52 -11.34
C THR A 70 -2.62 13.29 -10.95
N VAL A 71 -3.26 13.32 -9.77
CA VAL A 71 -4.15 12.27 -9.27
C VAL A 71 -5.31 12.91 -8.50
N ALA A 72 -6.53 12.39 -8.67
CA ALA A 72 -7.69 12.85 -7.92
C ALA A 72 -7.92 11.94 -6.71
N VAL A 73 -7.87 12.49 -5.50
CA VAL A 73 -8.12 11.77 -4.24
C VAL A 73 -9.26 12.44 -3.47
N ASN A 74 -10.33 11.69 -3.20
CA ASN A 74 -11.53 12.17 -2.51
C ASN A 74 -12.12 13.45 -3.15
N GLY A 75 -12.15 13.49 -4.49
CA GLY A 75 -12.67 14.64 -5.27
C GLY A 75 -11.72 15.83 -5.38
N ARG A 76 -10.54 15.80 -4.73
CA ARG A 76 -9.52 16.85 -4.82
C ARG A 76 -8.36 16.39 -5.70
N THR A 77 -7.87 17.28 -6.54
CA THR A 77 -6.73 16.99 -7.43
C THR A 77 -5.41 17.36 -6.76
N TYR A 78 -4.43 16.46 -6.85
CA TYR A 78 -3.09 16.64 -6.30
C TYR A 78 -2.05 16.36 -7.38
N ASP A 79 -0.96 17.12 -7.37
CA ASP A 79 0.24 16.83 -8.15
C ASP A 79 1.28 16.21 -7.23
N LEU A 80 1.51 14.90 -7.40
CA LEU A 80 2.35 14.11 -6.50
C LEU A 80 3.49 13.42 -7.24
N ASP A 81 4.60 13.18 -6.55
CA ASP A 81 5.69 12.34 -7.06
C ASP A 81 5.31 10.85 -6.97
N LEU A 82 4.69 10.36 -8.06
CA LEU A 82 4.16 9.00 -8.17
C LEU A 82 5.23 8.03 -8.69
N ARG A 83 6.17 7.67 -7.81
CA ARG A 83 7.28 6.77 -8.16
C ARG A 83 6.85 5.29 -8.22
N GLU A 84 7.60 4.49 -8.97
CA GLU A 84 7.33 3.05 -9.12
C GLU A 84 7.79 2.22 -7.91
N ASP A 85 8.77 2.70 -7.15
CA ASP A 85 9.32 2.05 -5.95
C ASP A 85 8.45 2.26 -4.69
N ARG A 86 7.44 3.14 -4.76
CA ARG A 86 6.49 3.39 -3.67
C ARG A 86 5.16 2.73 -3.94
N SER A 87 4.49 2.26 -2.89
CA SER A 87 3.10 1.82 -3.03
C SER A 87 2.14 3.01 -2.96
N LEU A 88 0.95 2.86 -3.53
CA LEU A 88 -0.11 3.84 -3.41
C LEU A 88 -0.52 4.06 -1.95
N ALA A 89 -0.51 3.01 -1.13
CA ALA A 89 -0.80 3.13 0.31
C ALA A 89 0.20 4.07 1.00
N ASP A 90 1.48 3.95 0.65
CA ASP A 90 2.53 4.79 1.23
C ASP A 90 2.33 6.25 0.82
N VAL A 91 2.07 6.53 -0.45
CA VAL A 91 1.83 7.91 -0.93
C VAL A 91 0.60 8.53 -0.24
N LEU A 92 -0.52 7.81 -0.15
CA LEU A 92 -1.73 8.30 0.53
C LEU A 92 -1.46 8.64 2.00
N ARG A 93 -0.68 7.82 2.70
CA ARG A 93 -0.39 8.03 4.13
C ARG A 93 0.66 9.09 4.38
N SER A 94 1.80 9.01 3.69
CA SER A 94 2.97 9.85 3.98
C SER A 94 2.92 11.23 3.32
N GLU A 95 2.37 11.36 2.11
CA GLU A 95 2.29 12.66 1.42
C GLU A 95 0.98 13.40 1.74
N LEU A 96 -0.13 12.65 1.83
CA LEU A 96 -1.45 13.25 2.01
C LEU A 96 -2.00 13.14 3.45
N GLY A 97 -1.30 12.43 4.35
CA GLY A 97 -1.76 12.23 5.73
C GLY A 97 -3.05 11.41 5.87
N LEU A 98 -3.46 10.69 4.81
CA LEU A 98 -4.69 9.88 4.79
C LEU A 98 -4.45 8.52 5.49
N THR A 99 -4.24 8.60 6.80
CA THR A 99 -3.89 7.45 7.65
C THR A 99 -5.05 6.48 7.86
N GLY A 100 -6.28 6.79 7.45
CA GLY A 100 -7.41 5.88 7.44
C GLY A 100 -7.20 4.68 6.52
N THR A 101 -6.33 4.81 5.50
CA THR A 101 -5.83 3.67 4.72
C THR A 101 -4.81 2.89 5.54
N LYS A 102 -5.26 1.88 6.29
CA LYS A 102 -4.41 1.12 7.23
C LYS A 102 -3.53 0.09 6.53
N ILE A 103 -2.25 0.01 6.89
CA ILE A 103 -1.32 -1.01 6.37
C ILE A 103 -1.13 -2.09 7.44
N GLY A 104 -1.67 -3.28 7.17
CA GLY A 104 -1.49 -4.45 8.03
C GLY A 104 -0.35 -5.36 7.55
N CYS A 105 -0.65 -6.25 6.60
CA CYS A 105 0.33 -7.22 6.09
C CYS A 105 1.34 -6.66 5.09
N GLY A 106 1.08 -5.52 4.44
CA GLY A 106 1.90 -5.01 3.32
C GLY A 106 1.87 -5.84 2.02
N GLU A 107 1.40 -7.09 2.08
CA GLU A 107 1.51 -8.08 0.99
C GLU A 107 0.23 -8.23 0.15
N GLY A 108 -0.82 -7.45 0.44
CA GLY A 108 -2.10 -7.49 -0.29
C GLY A 108 -3.09 -8.54 0.23
N VAL A 109 -2.75 -9.27 1.29
CA VAL A 109 -3.55 -10.37 1.83
C VAL A 109 -4.69 -9.87 2.74
N CYS A 110 -4.42 -8.99 3.71
CA CYS A 110 -5.39 -8.68 4.78
C CYS A 110 -6.49 -7.66 4.43
N GLY A 111 -6.25 -6.76 3.48
CA GLY A 111 -7.29 -5.84 3.00
C GLY A 111 -7.58 -4.59 3.82
N ALA A 112 -6.84 -4.36 4.89
CA ALA A 112 -6.93 -3.12 5.65
C ALA A 112 -6.67 -1.87 4.79
N CYS A 113 -5.82 -2.01 3.76
CA CYS A 113 -5.42 -0.95 2.84
C CYS A 113 -6.34 -0.82 1.60
N THR A 114 -7.57 -1.32 1.67
CA THR A 114 -8.49 -1.26 0.52
C THR A 114 -8.95 0.17 0.27
N VAL A 115 -8.74 0.63 -0.96
CA VAL A 115 -9.24 1.91 -1.50
C VAL A 115 -10.02 1.63 -2.78
N ILE A 116 -10.81 2.59 -3.26
CA ILE A 116 -11.47 2.49 -4.56
C ILE A 116 -10.64 3.30 -5.55
N MET A 117 -10.19 2.66 -6.62
CA MET A 117 -9.44 3.28 -7.70
C MET A 117 -10.23 3.08 -9.00
N ASN A 118 -10.66 4.17 -9.63
CA ASN A 118 -11.49 4.15 -10.85
C ASN A 118 -12.72 3.24 -10.70
N GLY A 119 -13.45 3.37 -9.57
CA GLY A 119 -14.66 2.58 -9.28
C GLY A 119 -14.42 1.12 -8.86
N ARG A 120 -13.16 0.68 -8.71
CA ARG A 120 -12.82 -0.69 -8.32
C ARG A 120 -12.09 -0.72 -6.98
N ALA A 121 -12.53 -1.59 -6.08
CA ALA A 121 -11.78 -1.85 -4.85
C ALA A 121 -10.43 -2.52 -5.16
N VAL A 122 -9.34 -1.92 -4.70
CA VAL A 122 -7.96 -2.39 -4.90
C VAL A 122 -7.17 -2.40 -3.60
N ARG A 123 -6.14 -3.26 -3.54
CA ARG A 123 -5.18 -3.31 -2.44
C ARG A 123 -4.07 -2.28 -2.67
N SER A 124 -4.20 -1.10 -2.09
CA SER A 124 -3.27 0.01 -2.35
C SER A 124 -1.80 -0.32 -2.06
N CYS A 125 -1.50 -1.19 -1.09
CA CYS A 125 -0.13 -1.60 -0.78
C CYS A 125 0.53 -2.45 -1.89
N ARG A 126 -0.23 -2.95 -2.87
CA ARG A 126 0.28 -3.70 -4.03
C ARG A 126 0.17 -2.94 -5.34
N ILE A 127 -0.33 -1.71 -5.31
CA ILE A 127 -0.38 -0.83 -6.47
C ILE A 127 0.86 0.06 -6.43
N PRO A 128 1.79 -0.04 -7.40
CA PRO A 128 2.85 0.94 -7.56
C PRO A 128 2.25 2.33 -7.75
N ALA A 129 2.76 3.35 -7.06
CA ALA A 129 2.18 4.69 -7.08
C ALA A 129 2.15 5.29 -8.49
N SER A 130 3.13 4.96 -9.34
CA SER A 130 3.15 5.35 -10.76
C SER A 130 1.89 4.97 -11.54
N ARG A 131 1.18 3.90 -11.15
CA ARG A 131 -0.09 3.50 -11.78
C ARG A 131 -1.28 4.36 -11.38
N ALA A 132 -1.15 5.18 -10.34
CA ALA A 132 -2.19 6.09 -9.89
C ALA A 132 -2.24 7.40 -10.68
N ALA A 133 -1.28 7.64 -11.59
CA ALA A 133 -1.28 8.81 -12.45
C ALA A 133 -2.58 8.90 -13.26
N GLY A 134 -3.28 10.03 -13.15
CA GLY A 134 -4.57 10.29 -13.79
C GLY A 134 -5.76 9.53 -13.21
N ALA A 135 -5.57 8.74 -12.14
CA ALA A 135 -6.64 7.96 -11.54
C ALA A 135 -7.50 8.79 -10.58
N ALA A 136 -8.75 8.34 -10.40
CA ALA A 136 -9.63 8.78 -9.32
C ALA A 136 -9.58 7.77 -8.18
N ILE A 137 -9.27 8.25 -6.98
CA ILE A 137 -9.10 7.46 -5.77
C ILE A 137 -10.09 7.94 -4.71
N GLU A 138 -10.80 7.00 -4.09
CA GLU A 138 -11.58 7.25 -2.89
C GLU A 138 -11.01 6.44 -1.73
N THR A 139 -10.88 7.08 -0.58
CA THR A 139 -10.45 6.49 0.69
C THR A 139 -11.56 6.63 1.73
N ILE A 140 -11.34 6.11 2.94
CA ILE A 140 -12.36 6.14 4.01
C ILE A 140 -12.71 7.56 4.44
N GLU A 141 -11.74 8.47 4.36
CA GLU A 141 -11.87 9.89 4.69
C GLU A 141 -12.82 10.61 3.74
N GLY A 142 -12.96 10.12 2.50
CA GLY A 142 -13.85 10.71 1.51
C GLY A 142 -15.32 10.29 1.63
N LEU A 143 -15.69 9.42 2.58
CA LEU A 143 -17.06 8.90 2.68
C LEU A 143 -18.01 9.77 3.47
N ALA A 144 -17.52 10.44 4.53
CA ALA A 144 -18.37 11.34 5.30
C ALA A 144 -18.70 12.57 4.45
N GLY A 145 -19.95 13.02 4.51
CA GLY A 145 -20.39 14.23 3.81
C GLY A 145 -19.65 15.47 4.32
N MET A 146 -19.61 16.53 3.51
CA MET A 146 -19.03 17.83 3.93
C MET A 146 -19.76 18.43 5.15
N ASP A 147 -21.02 18.05 5.36
CA ASP A 147 -21.85 18.40 6.51
C ASP A 147 -21.52 17.57 7.77
N GLY A 148 -20.53 16.68 7.69
CA GLY A 148 -20.11 15.79 8.76
C GLY A 148 -21.00 14.57 8.96
N ARG A 149 -22.02 14.37 8.12
CA ARG A 149 -22.88 13.17 8.21
C ARG A 149 -22.11 11.95 7.77
N LEU A 150 -22.27 10.88 8.54
CA LEU A 150 -21.64 9.59 8.24
C LEU A 150 -22.29 8.96 7.01
N HIS A 151 -21.49 8.27 6.23
CA HIS A 151 -22.01 7.43 5.14
C HIS A 151 -22.88 6.30 5.73
N PRO A 152 -23.96 5.84 5.06
CA PRO A 152 -24.81 4.76 5.56
C PRO A 152 -24.06 3.49 5.99
N LEU A 153 -22.96 3.15 5.31
CA LEU A 153 -22.07 2.06 5.74
C LEU A 153 -21.40 2.33 7.10
N GLN A 154 -20.92 3.55 7.34
CA GLN A 154 -20.29 3.91 8.61
C GLN A 154 -21.31 3.84 9.74
N GLU A 155 -22.52 4.36 9.53
CA GLU A 155 -23.63 4.26 10.49
C GLU A 155 -24.02 2.81 10.77
N ALA A 156 -24.18 2.00 9.73
CA ALA A 156 -24.55 0.59 9.87
C ALA A 156 -23.48 -0.20 10.65
N PHE A 157 -22.19 0.07 10.42
CA PHE A 157 -21.11 -0.56 11.19
C PHE A 157 -21.20 -0.23 12.69
N ILE A 158 -21.63 0.99 13.04
CA ILE A 158 -21.88 1.38 14.43
C ILE A 158 -23.13 0.67 14.97
N ARG A 159 -24.26 0.73 14.24
CA ARG A 159 -25.55 0.14 14.66
C ARG A 159 -25.49 -1.37 14.88
N HIS A 160 -24.67 -2.08 14.12
CA HIS A 160 -24.54 -3.54 14.22
C HIS A 160 -23.37 -3.99 15.10
N GLY A 161 -22.66 -3.07 15.76
CA GLY A 161 -21.50 -3.41 16.59
C GLY A 161 -20.37 -4.06 15.80
N ALA A 162 -20.23 -3.73 14.52
CA ALA A 162 -19.23 -4.30 13.61
C ALA A 162 -17.81 -3.73 13.83
N VAL A 163 -17.63 -2.97 14.91
CA VAL A 163 -16.38 -2.25 15.22
C VAL A 163 -15.89 -2.66 16.61
N GLN A 164 -14.74 -3.33 16.65
CA GLN A 164 -14.03 -3.69 17.88
C GLN A 164 -12.69 -2.96 17.98
N CYS A 165 -11.58 -3.57 17.54
CA CYS A 165 -10.29 -2.88 17.49
C CYS A 165 -10.28 -1.74 16.46
N GLY A 166 -11.07 -1.87 15.39
CA GLY A 166 -11.26 -0.86 14.34
C GLY A 166 -10.26 -0.90 13.19
N PHE A 167 -9.14 -1.63 13.31
CA PHE A 167 -8.04 -1.54 12.34
C PHE A 167 -8.44 -1.98 10.92
N CYS A 168 -9.26 -3.03 10.80
CA CYS A 168 -9.76 -3.50 9.50
C CYS A 168 -10.98 -2.72 8.99
N THR A 169 -11.60 -1.88 9.82
CA THR A 169 -12.89 -1.25 9.54
C THR A 169 -12.86 -0.36 8.30
N PRO A 170 -11.86 0.52 8.08
CA PRO A 170 -11.76 1.30 6.85
C PRO A 170 -11.77 0.44 5.58
N GLY A 171 -10.88 -0.55 5.49
CA GLY A 171 -10.79 -1.43 4.33
C GLY A 171 -12.05 -2.26 4.09
N MET A 172 -12.73 -2.70 5.14
CA MET A 172 -14.02 -3.40 5.05
C MET A 172 -15.11 -2.50 4.46
N ILE A 173 -15.21 -1.26 4.94
CA ILE A 173 -16.19 -0.28 4.45
C ILE A 173 -15.93 0.05 2.98
N MET A 174 -14.67 0.29 2.58
CA MET A 174 -14.33 0.58 1.19
C MET A 174 -14.62 -0.60 0.26
N ALA A 175 -14.33 -1.83 0.69
CA ALA A 175 -14.66 -3.04 -0.07
C ALA A 175 -16.18 -3.25 -0.22
N ALA A 176 -16.95 -2.96 0.84
CA ALA A 176 -18.39 -3.05 0.85
C ALA A 176 -19.04 -1.97 -0.03
N LYS A 177 -18.54 -0.73 0.04
CA LYS A 177 -18.97 0.38 -0.82
C LYS A 177 -18.83 0.00 -2.29
N ALA A 178 -17.66 -0.49 -2.70
CA ALA A 178 -17.44 -0.91 -4.09
C ALA A 178 -18.39 -2.04 -4.55
N LEU A 179 -18.82 -2.93 -3.64
CA LEU A 179 -19.84 -3.94 -3.96
C LEU A 179 -21.22 -3.31 -4.14
N ILE A 180 -21.64 -2.48 -3.17
CA ILE A 180 -22.94 -1.83 -3.18
C ILE A 180 -23.09 -0.93 -4.40
N ASP A 181 -22.07 -0.14 -4.74
CA ASP A 181 -22.08 0.75 -5.90
C ASP A 181 -22.22 -0.04 -7.21
N GLN A 182 -21.54 -1.18 -7.33
CA GLN A 182 -21.68 -2.07 -8.50
C GLN A 182 -23.10 -2.64 -8.64
N HIS A 183 -23.74 -2.98 -7.53
CA HIS A 183 -25.12 -3.47 -7.52
C HIS A 183 -26.13 -2.36 -7.82
N ARG A 184 -25.95 -1.18 -7.22
CA ARG A 184 -26.78 0.01 -7.47
C ARG A 184 -26.75 0.44 -8.93
N ALA A 185 -25.57 0.44 -9.57
CA ALA A 185 -25.43 0.73 -11.00
C ALA A 185 -26.19 -0.26 -11.90
N ARG A 186 -26.55 -1.44 -11.39
CA ARG A 186 -27.34 -2.47 -12.08
C ARG A 186 -28.79 -2.54 -11.62
N GLY A 187 -29.22 -1.68 -10.70
CA GLY A 187 -30.56 -1.74 -10.10
C GLY A 187 -30.80 -3.00 -9.26
N THR A 188 -29.76 -3.56 -8.63
CA THR A 188 -29.85 -4.77 -7.81
C THR A 188 -29.34 -4.52 -6.38
N THR A 189 -29.53 -5.51 -5.49
CA THR A 189 -29.04 -5.48 -4.11
C THR A 189 -28.18 -6.73 -3.84
N PRO A 190 -27.01 -6.62 -3.19
CA PRO A 190 -26.19 -7.78 -2.86
C PRO A 190 -26.87 -8.67 -1.83
N GLY A 191 -26.88 -9.99 -2.07
CA GLY A 191 -27.28 -10.98 -1.08
C GLY A 191 -26.13 -11.33 -0.09
N GLU A 192 -26.47 -11.97 1.03
CA GLU A 192 -25.49 -12.32 2.09
C GLU A 192 -24.29 -13.11 1.56
N GLY A 193 -24.55 -14.13 0.72
CA GLY A 193 -23.48 -14.96 0.15
C GLY A 193 -22.51 -14.16 -0.72
N GLU A 194 -22.98 -13.12 -1.39
CA GLU A 194 -22.12 -12.25 -2.20
C GLU A 194 -21.30 -11.30 -1.34
N VAL A 195 -21.89 -10.72 -0.29
CA VAL A 195 -21.18 -9.93 0.72
C VAL A 195 -20.04 -10.75 1.32
N ARG A 196 -20.31 -12.00 1.74
CA ARG A 196 -19.29 -12.91 2.29
C ARG A 196 -18.17 -13.20 1.29
N ARG A 197 -18.51 -13.47 0.02
CA ARG A 197 -17.51 -13.70 -1.03
C ARG A 197 -16.65 -12.47 -1.26
N ARG A 198 -17.25 -11.28 -1.32
CA ARG A 198 -16.52 -10.01 -1.50
C ARG A 198 -15.56 -9.75 -0.34
N LEU A 199 -16.01 -10.00 0.89
CA LEU A 199 -15.22 -9.75 2.10
C LEU A 199 -14.18 -10.85 2.38
N LYS A 200 -14.15 -11.96 1.63
CA LYS A 200 -13.16 -13.04 1.81
C LYS A 200 -11.71 -12.54 1.85
N GLY A 201 -11.39 -11.50 1.07
CA GLY A 201 -10.06 -10.91 1.08
C GLY A 201 -9.80 -9.95 2.24
N ASN A 202 -10.81 -9.48 2.96
CA ASN A 202 -10.66 -8.50 4.04
C ASN A 202 -10.70 -9.24 5.37
N PHE A 203 -9.58 -9.27 6.09
CA PHE A 203 -9.45 -10.06 7.30
C PHE A 203 -9.86 -9.27 8.53
N CYS A 204 -10.68 -9.90 9.36
CA CYS A 204 -11.00 -9.43 10.71
C CYS A 204 -10.66 -10.53 11.72
N ARG A 205 -9.88 -10.17 12.76
CA ARG A 205 -9.55 -11.10 13.85
C ARG A 205 -10.44 -10.95 15.09
N CYS A 206 -11.30 -9.93 15.13
CA CYS A 206 -12.06 -9.57 16.32
C CYS A 206 -13.54 -9.98 16.27
N THR A 207 -14.21 -9.79 15.14
CA THR A 207 -15.69 -9.80 15.09
C THR A 207 -16.31 -11.12 14.64
N GLY A 208 -15.54 -12.04 14.05
CA GLY A 208 -16.10 -13.25 13.44
C GLY A 208 -17.00 -12.98 12.21
N TYR A 209 -16.92 -11.80 11.60
CA TYR A 209 -17.61 -11.38 10.36
C TYR A 209 -19.14 -11.21 10.41
N HIS A 210 -19.88 -11.88 11.28
CA HIS A 210 -21.34 -11.82 11.28
C HIS A 210 -21.89 -10.38 11.41
N ALA A 211 -21.38 -9.60 12.36
CA ALA A 211 -21.78 -8.20 12.54
C ALA A 211 -21.43 -7.32 11.32
N ILE A 212 -20.28 -7.59 10.67
CA ILE A 212 -19.85 -6.87 9.46
C ILE A 212 -20.81 -7.16 8.30
N VAL A 213 -21.15 -8.44 8.09
CA VAL A 213 -22.07 -8.84 7.02
C VAL A 213 -23.45 -8.22 7.22
N ARG A 214 -23.98 -8.23 8.46
CA ARG A 214 -25.25 -7.56 8.81
C ARG A 214 -25.20 -6.06 8.51
N ALA A 215 -24.12 -5.37 8.90
CA ALA A 215 -23.94 -3.95 8.63
C ALA A 215 -23.92 -3.62 7.12
N VAL A 216 -23.27 -4.46 6.31
CA VAL A 216 -23.22 -4.26 4.86
C VAL A 216 -24.60 -4.48 4.22
N LEU A 217 -25.34 -5.49 4.67
CA LEU A 217 -26.71 -5.76 4.19
C LEU A 217 -27.67 -4.61 4.55
N ASP A 218 -27.63 -4.13 5.81
CA ASP A 218 -28.39 -2.95 6.26
C ASP A 218 -28.08 -1.73 5.38
N ALA A 219 -26.79 -1.41 5.19
CA ALA A 219 -26.38 -0.29 4.34
C ALA A 219 -26.74 -0.47 2.84
N ALA A 220 -26.94 -1.71 2.40
CA ALA A 220 -27.41 -2.03 1.05
C ALA A 220 -28.94 -1.93 0.91
N GLY A 221 -29.67 -1.65 1.98
CA GLY A 221 -31.14 -1.57 2.00
C GLY A 221 -31.83 -2.90 2.24
N VAL A 222 -31.11 -3.94 2.67
CA VAL A 222 -31.71 -5.20 3.11
C VAL A 222 -32.13 -5.04 4.59
N PRO A 223 -33.40 -5.30 4.95
CA PRO A 223 -33.85 -5.20 6.33
C PRO A 223 -33.07 -6.16 7.24
N VAL A 224 -32.37 -5.61 8.23
CA VAL A 224 -31.65 -6.37 9.25
C VAL A 224 -31.79 -5.65 10.59
N ASP A 225 -32.25 -6.37 11.62
CA ASP A 225 -32.42 -5.77 12.95
C ASP A 225 -31.09 -5.26 13.51
N PRO A 226 -31.04 -4.01 14.02
CA PRO A 226 -29.83 -3.46 14.62
C PRO A 226 -29.50 -4.20 15.93
N VAL A 227 -28.20 -4.40 16.17
CA VAL A 227 -27.71 -5.06 17.40
C VAL A 227 -27.54 -4.05 18.55
N VAL A 228 -27.23 -2.80 18.21
CA VAL A 228 -27.07 -1.69 19.16
C VAL A 228 -28.32 -0.80 19.09
N PRO A 229 -29.28 -0.93 20.03
CA PRO A 229 -30.49 -0.13 20.04
C PRO A 229 -30.23 1.28 20.56
N ALA A 230 -31.19 2.18 20.31
CA ALA A 230 -31.23 3.49 20.95
C ALA A 230 -31.38 3.34 22.48
N VAL A 231 -30.51 4.02 23.22
CA VAL A 231 -30.37 3.88 24.67
C VAL A 231 -31.50 4.61 25.38
N ARG A 232 -32.12 3.98 26.39
CA ARG A 232 -33.03 4.68 27.32
C ARG A 232 -32.22 5.38 28.41
N PRO A 233 -32.46 6.67 28.69
CA PRO A 233 -31.78 7.38 29.79
C PRO A 233 -31.89 6.61 31.11
N GLY A 234 -30.79 6.53 31.86
CA GLY A 234 -30.74 5.86 33.17
C GLY A 234 -30.50 4.34 33.15
N ARG A 235 -30.54 3.67 31.99
CA ARG A 235 -30.31 2.22 31.88
C ARG A 235 -29.11 1.89 30.98
N TYR A 236 -27.90 1.94 31.57
CA TYR A 236 -26.65 1.76 30.84
C TYR A 236 -26.01 0.39 31.03
N ILE A 237 -26.00 -0.13 32.27
CA ILE A 237 -25.36 -1.40 32.59
C ILE A 237 -26.16 -2.56 31.95
N GLY A 238 -25.46 -3.44 31.25
CA GLY A 238 -26.06 -4.59 30.54
C GLY A 238 -26.83 -4.22 29.27
N SER A 239 -26.85 -2.95 28.86
CA SER A 239 -27.50 -2.52 27.62
C SER A 239 -26.47 -2.38 26.48
N PRO A 240 -26.83 -2.68 25.22
CA PRO A 240 -25.89 -2.55 24.11
C PRO A 240 -25.77 -1.05 23.78
N LEU A 241 -24.63 -0.46 24.11
CA LEU A 241 -24.33 0.95 23.84
C LEU A 241 -23.38 1.06 22.65
N PRO A 242 -23.50 2.12 21.82
CA PRO A 242 -22.48 2.41 20.82
C PRO A 242 -21.16 2.71 21.53
N ARG A 243 -20.07 2.15 21.02
CA ARG A 243 -18.73 2.43 21.57
C ARG A 243 -18.37 3.88 21.29
N LYS A 244 -17.79 4.55 22.29
CA LYS A 244 -17.35 5.96 22.18
C LYS A 244 -16.35 6.16 21.02
N ASP A 245 -15.49 5.18 20.79
CA ASP A 245 -14.45 5.21 19.76
C ASP A 245 -14.92 4.70 18.38
N ALA A 246 -16.20 4.33 18.23
CA ALA A 246 -16.70 3.73 17.00
C ALA A 246 -16.63 4.71 15.82
N ILE A 247 -16.96 5.98 16.04
CA ILE A 247 -16.99 7.01 15.00
C ILE A 247 -15.59 7.19 14.40
N ASP A 248 -14.56 7.32 15.22
CA ASP A 248 -13.19 7.52 14.73
C ASP A 248 -12.67 6.29 13.99
N LYS A 249 -13.12 5.10 14.37
CA LYS A 249 -12.75 3.85 13.70
C LYS A 249 -13.43 3.65 12.34
N VAL A 250 -14.69 4.09 12.18
CA VAL A 250 -15.40 4.00 10.88
C VAL A 250 -15.02 5.12 9.92
N THR A 251 -14.52 6.24 10.43
CA THR A 251 -14.07 7.39 9.62
C THR A 251 -12.58 7.34 9.29
N GLY A 252 -11.83 6.42 9.90
CA GLY A 252 -10.37 6.31 9.72
C GLY A 252 -9.55 7.28 10.58
N ARG A 253 -10.20 8.13 11.39
CA ARG A 253 -9.54 9.09 12.31
C ARG A 253 -8.87 8.43 13.50
N ALA A 254 -9.25 7.20 13.85
CA ALA A 254 -8.61 6.46 14.92
C ALA A 254 -7.13 6.24 14.57
N LEU A 255 -6.25 6.74 15.45
CA LEU A 255 -4.80 6.61 15.32
C LEU A 255 -4.32 5.32 15.97
N TYR A 256 -3.47 4.60 15.25
CA TYR A 256 -2.72 3.44 15.72
C TYR A 256 -1.23 3.78 15.77
N ALA A 257 -0.42 2.89 16.33
CA ALA A 257 1.01 3.13 16.52
C ALA A 257 1.74 3.56 15.23
N ASP A 258 1.38 2.97 14.08
CA ASP A 258 1.96 3.31 12.77
C ASP A 258 1.46 4.65 12.19
N ASP A 259 0.40 5.22 12.75
CA ASP A 259 -0.15 6.51 12.31
C ASP A 259 0.44 7.70 13.09
N LEU A 260 1.22 7.43 14.16
CA LEU A 260 1.79 8.48 15.00
C LEU A 260 3.06 9.06 14.37
N HIS A 261 3.16 10.38 14.37
CA HIS A 261 4.33 11.11 13.90
C HIS A 261 4.69 12.23 14.88
N PHE A 262 5.97 12.41 15.15
CA PHE A 262 6.49 13.42 16.06
C PHE A 262 7.67 14.17 15.43
N PRO A 263 7.82 15.48 15.69
CA PRO A 263 9.02 16.21 15.29
C PRO A 263 10.29 15.54 15.85
N GLY A 264 11.26 15.26 14.99
CA GLY A 264 12.51 14.57 15.37
C GLY A 264 12.38 13.08 15.66
N MET A 265 11.27 12.43 15.26
CA MET A 265 11.09 10.99 15.44
C MET A 265 12.19 10.19 14.72
N LEU A 266 12.89 9.34 15.48
CA LEU A 266 13.84 8.38 14.95
C LEU A 266 13.13 7.07 14.58
N TYR A 267 13.56 6.45 13.48
CA TYR A 267 13.05 5.16 13.03
C TYR A 267 14.09 4.08 13.31
N ALA A 268 13.68 3.01 14.02
CA ALA A 268 14.55 1.90 14.35
C ALA A 268 14.31 0.71 13.41
N ALA A 269 15.40 0.03 13.04
CA ALA A 269 15.36 -1.25 12.34
C ALA A 269 16.08 -2.31 13.18
N VAL A 270 15.49 -3.50 13.30
CA VAL A 270 16.03 -4.59 14.13
C VAL A 270 16.72 -5.62 13.24
N ARG A 271 18.04 -5.80 13.41
CA ARG A 271 18.77 -6.94 12.84
C ARG A 271 18.47 -8.20 13.65
N ARG A 272 17.70 -9.12 13.07
CA ARG A 272 17.36 -10.41 13.70
C ARG A 272 18.43 -11.47 13.40
N ALA A 273 18.54 -12.47 14.27
CA ALA A 273 19.59 -13.51 14.20
C ALA A 273 19.57 -14.38 12.93
N GLY A 274 18.40 -14.59 12.31
CA GLY A 274 18.24 -15.45 11.12
C GLY A 274 18.35 -16.95 11.39
N ILE A 275 18.76 -17.35 12.60
CA ILE A 275 18.90 -18.74 13.06
C ILE A 275 18.27 -18.88 14.46
N PRO A 276 17.75 -20.07 14.83
CA PRO A 276 17.03 -20.26 16.08
C PRO A 276 17.94 -20.31 17.32
N HIS A 277 19.22 -20.68 17.14
CA HIS A 277 20.17 -20.80 18.24
C HIS A 277 21.60 -20.59 17.75
N ALA A 278 22.34 -19.72 18.42
CA ALA A 278 23.78 -19.53 18.26
C ALA A 278 24.35 -18.73 19.44
N ARG A 279 25.67 -18.84 19.63
CA ARG A 279 26.41 -17.94 20.54
C ARG A 279 26.84 -16.71 19.77
N ILE A 280 26.44 -15.52 20.23
CA ILE A 280 26.88 -14.25 19.66
C ILE A 280 28.32 -14.01 20.10
N VAL A 281 29.25 -13.92 19.15
CA VAL A 281 30.68 -13.66 19.42
C VAL A 281 30.99 -12.17 19.34
N SER A 282 30.42 -11.48 18.35
CA SER A 282 30.57 -10.04 18.16
C SER A 282 29.38 -9.49 17.36
N VAL A 283 29.18 -8.17 17.44
CA VAL A 283 28.26 -7.42 16.58
C VAL A 283 29.07 -6.27 15.98
N ASP A 284 29.21 -6.26 14.65
CA ASP A 284 29.83 -5.15 13.94
C ASP A 284 28.74 -4.18 13.49
N THR A 285 28.89 -2.91 13.88
CA THR A 285 27.96 -1.82 13.56
C THR A 285 28.58 -0.77 12.65
N ARG A 286 29.81 -1.01 12.16
CA ARG A 286 30.54 -0.08 11.29
C ARG A 286 30.23 -0.28 9.81
#